data_AF-A0A7Y3JRY4-F1
#
_entry.id   AF-A0A7Y3JRY4-F1
#
_cell.length_a   1.000
_cell.length_b   1.000
_cell.length_c   1.000
_cell.angle_alpha   90.00
_cell.angle_beta   90.00
_cell.angle_gamma   90.00
#
_symmetry.space_group_name_H-M   'P 1'
#
loop_
_entity.id
_entity.type
_entity.pdbx_description
1 polymer ?
#
loop_
_entity_poly.entity_id
_entity_poly.type
_entity_poly.pdbx_seq_one_letter_code
_entity_poly.pdbx_strand_id
1 'polypeptide(L)'
;MTDDDDLLAAEHALGLADASDRETSDPAFAAAVDAWRARLDPLLGPERAPPAELWARIERRLPANDLGDPARPWRFATFAASTVAAALLGVIVLRPEGGVPPPAPQVATAPAAHMMVAALTPKEGAGTVTITYDDREGRMTVTPVAMDPHGHTPELWVIPADGKPRSLGVIAAHDARTMIVAGGHRPLLSGGATLAVSLEPEGGSPTGQPTGPVVMTGTMSIV
;
A
#
# COMPACT_ATOMS: atom_id res chain seq x y z
N MET A 1 31.15 3.59 28.64
CA MET A 1 30.19 3.20 29.69
C MET A 1 30.53 4.02 30.92
N THR A 2 29.58 4.81 31.41
CA THR A 2 29.75 5.57 32.65
C THR A 2 29.46 4.69 33.87
N ASP A 3 29.81 5.15 35.08
CA ASP A 3 29.45 4.45 36.31
C ASP A 3 27.91 4.37 36.49
N ASP A 4 27.19 5.40 36.03
CA ASP A 4 25.73 5.41 36.04
C ASP A 4 25.12 4.37 35.07
N ASP A 5 25.74 4.17 33.89
CA ASP A 5 25.30 3.15 32.93
C ASP A 5 25.53 1.73 33.50
N ASP A 6 26.65 1.50 34.19
CA ASP A 6 26.96 0.21 34.81
C ASP A 6 26.01 -0.11 35.97
N LEU A 7 25.66 0.90 36.79
CA LEU A 7 24.67 0.77 37.84
C LEU A 7 23.28 0.43 37.28
N LEU A 8 22.86 1.12 36.22
CA LEU A 8 21.58 0.84 35.56
C LEU A 8 21.55 -0.57 34.96
N ALA A 9 22.67 -1.05 34.40
CA ALA A 9 22.78 -2.42 33.93
C ALA A 9 22.63 -3.44 35.06
N ALA A 10 23.18 -3.16 36.25
CA ALA A 10 23.01 -3.99 37.44
C ALA A 10 21.55 -4.00 37.94
N GLU A 11 20.89 -2.84 37.99
CA GLU A 11 19.49 -2.71 38.37
C GLU A 11 18.57 -3.46 37.40
N HIS A 12 18.86 -3.37 36.10
CA HIS A 12 18.14 -4.12 35.08
C HIS A 12 18.35 -5.63 35.20
N ALA A 13 19.59 -6.08 35.42
CA ALA A 13 19.91 -7.49 35.62
C ALA A 13 19.19 -8.09 36.85
N LEU A 14 18.97 -7.29 37.90
CA LEU A 14 18.22 -7.67 39.10
C LEU A 14 16.69 -7.54 38.95
N GLY A 15 16.21 -6.98 37.84
CA GLY A 15 14.79 -6.69 37.60
C GLY A 15 14.24 -5.54 38.45
N LEU A 16 15.11 -4.65 38.96
CA LEU A 16 14.74 -3.45 39.71
C LEU A 16 14.41 -2.25 38.81
N ALA A 17 14.96 -2.26 37.58
CA ALA A 17 14.68 -1.26 36.55
C ALA A 17 14.37 -1.93 35.20
N ASP A 18 13.49 -1.33 34.42
CA ASP A 18 13.24 -1.73 33.04
C ASP A 18 14.11 -0.87 32.10
N ALA A 19 15.07 -1.52 31.46
CA ALA A 19 15.97 -0.93 30.48
C ALA A 19 16.04 -1.79 29.20
N SER A 20 14.98 -2.55 28.89
CA SER A 20 14.97 -3.48 27.74
C SER A 20 15.18 -2.78 26.39
N ASP A 21 14.67 -1.55 26.23
CA ASP A 21 14.92 -0.75 25.02
C ASP A 21 16.41 -0.42 24.86
N ARG A 22 17.11 -0.18 25.97
CA ARG A 22 18.55 0.09 26.01
C ARG A 22 19.37 -1.17 25.74
N GLU A 23 19.00 -2.29 26.36
CA GLU A 23 19.62 -3.61 26.10
C GLU A 23 19.49 -4.02 24.63
N THR A 24 18.36 -3.70 23.98
CA THR A 24 18.15 -4.00 22.56
C THR A 24 18.95 -3.07 21.63
N SER A 25 19.13 -1.80 22.01
CA SER A 25 19.70 -0.77 21.13
C SER A 25 21.20 -0.52 21.33
N ASP A 26 21.76 -0.86 22.49
CA ASP A 26 23.17 -0.62 22.84
C ASP A 26 23.90 -1.94 23.19
N PRO A 27 24.75 -2.46 22.29
CA PRO A 27 25.51 -3.68 22.52
C PRO A 27 26.46 -3.63 23.71
N ALA A 28 27.00 -2.45 24.06
CA ALA A 28 27.89 -2.33 25.21
C ALA A 28 27.11 -2.43 26.53
N PHE A 29 25.91 -1.86 26.57
CA PHE A 29 24.99 -1.99 27.70
C PHE A 29 24.51 -3.44 27.85
N ALA A 30 24.14 -4.12 26.76
CA ALA A 30 23.76 -5.54 26.79
C ALA A 30 24.87 -6.44 27.36
N ALA A 31 26.12 -6.21 26.94
CA ALA A 31 27.26 -6.95 27.49
C ALA A 31 27.47 -6.70 28.99
N ALA A 32 27.18 -5.50 29.48
CA ALA A 32 27.25 -5.17 30.90
C ALA A 32 26.15 -5.88 31.70
N VAL A 33 24.91 -5.91 31.17
CA VAL A 33 23.78 -6.66 31.76
C VAL A 33 24.13 -8.14 31.88
N ASP A 34 24.69 -8.75 30.83
CA ASP A 34 25.12 -10.16 30.85
C ASP A 34 26.24 -10.42 31.85
N ALA A 35 27.21 -9.50 31.97
CA ALA A 35 28.27 -9.59 32.97
C ALA A 35 27.71 -9.55 34.41
N TRP A 36 26.70 -8.71 34.65
CA TRP A 36 25.99 -8.66 35.94
C TRP A 36 25.19 -9.92 36.21
N ARG A 37 24.43 -10.43 35.23
CA ARG A 37 23.72 -11.71 35.35
C ARG A 37 24.67 -12.85 35.71
N ALA A 38 25.81 -12.96 35.02
CA ALA A 38 26.84 -13.97 35.31
C ALA A 38 27.46 -13.82 36.71
N ARG A 39 27.65 -12.58 37.18
CA ARG A 39 28.16 -12.31 38.54
C ARG A 39 27.15 -12.69 39.63
N LEU A 40 25.86 -12.57 39.34
CA LEU A 40 24.76 -12.85 40.27
C LEU A 40 24.31 -14.32 40.24
N ASP A 41 24.59 -15.05 39.16
CA ASP A 41 24.22 -16.46 38.98
C ASP A 41 24.58 -17.36 40.19
N PRO A 42 25.76 -17.24 40.83
CA PRO A 42 26.10 -18.06 42.00
C PRO A 42 25.26 -17.76 43.25
N LEU A 43 24.56 -16.63 43.31
CA LEU A 43 23.65 -16.28 44.39
C LEU A 43 22.27 -16.94 44.22
N LEU A 44 21.99 -17.49 43.03
CA LEU A 44 20.81 -18.29 42.82
C LEU A 44 20.90 -19.55 43.67
N GLY A 45 19.79 -19.88 44.34
CA GLY A 45 19.71 -21.11 45.13
C GLY A 45 19.85 -22.37 44.27
N PRO A 46 19.92 -23.55 44.91
CA PRO A 46 19.98 -24.80 44.17
C PRO A 46 18.78 -24.96 43.24
N GLU A 47 19.02 -25.57 42.07
CA GLU A 47 17.98 -25.91 41.11
C GLU A 47 16.89 -26.74 41.78
N ARG A 48 15.62 -26.37 41.55
CA ARG A 48 14.47 -27.12 42.04
C ARG A 48 13.62 -27.57 40.87
N ALA A 49 13.35 -28.86 40.82
CA ALA A 49 12.44 -29.42 39.83
C ALA A 49 11.06 -28.75 39.95
N PRO A 50 10.50 -28.22 38.85
CA PRO A 50 9.14 -27.69 38.86
C PRO A 50 8.12 -28.83 39.04
N PRO A 51 6.87 -28.50 39.46
CA PRO A 51 5.77 -29.47 39.46
C PRO A 51 5.54 -30.05 38.06
N ALA A 52 5.22 -31.35 37.98
CA ALA A 52 5.05 -32.06 36.71
C ALA A 52 3.97 -31.44 35.80
N GLU A 53 2.96 -30.80 36.39
CA GLU A 53 1.85 -30.18 35.67
C GLU A 53 2.16 -28.75 35.19
N LEU A 54 3.28 -28.14 35.61
CA LEU A 54 3.63 -26.76 35.27
C LEU A 54 3.73 -26.58 33.75
N TRP A 55 4.39 -27.52 33.07
CA TRP A 55 4.54 -27.48 31.61
C TRP A 55 3.20 -27.52 30.88
N ALA A 56 2.34 -28.46 31.25
CA ALA A 56 0.98 -28.57 30.69
C ALA A 56 0.09 -27.35 31.02
N ARG A 57 0.36 -26.62 32.12
CA ARG A 57 -0.32 -25.35 32.44
C ARG A 57 0.20 -24.20 31.58
N ILE A 58 1.49 -24.16 31.26
CA ILE A 58 2.10 -23.18 30.35
C ILE A 58 1.54 -23.38 28.94
N GLU A 59 1.58 -24.61 28.41
CA GLU A 59 1.06 -24.93 27.07
C GLU A 59 -0.40 -24.50 26.88
N ARG A 60 -1.24 -24.70 27.91
CA ARG A 60 -2.65 -24.27 27.87
C ARG A 60 -2.87 -22.76 27.95
N ARG A 61 -1.89 -22.01 28.47
CA ARG A 61 -1.95 -20.54 28.61
C ARG A 61 -1.31 -19.82 27.43
N LEU A 62 -0.45 -20.50 26.68
CA LEU A 62 -0.03 -19.96 25.40
C LEU A 62 -1.27 -19.85 24.51
N PRO A 63 -1.42 -18.73 23.76
CA PRO A 63 -2.37 -18.75 22.65
C PRO A 63 -2.02 -19.98 21.82
N ALA A 64 -3.05 -20.75 21.43
CA ALA A 64 -2.83 -21.84 20.50
C ALA A 64 -2.00 -21.26 19.36
N ASN A 65 -0.85 -21.88 19.06
CA ASN A 65 -0.10 -21.55 17.87
C ASN A 65 -0.87 -22.11 16.67
N ASP A 66 -2.09 -21.60 16.50
CA ASP A 66 -2.95 -21.77 15.35
C ASP A 66 -2.40 -20.87 14.24
N LEU A 67 -1.10 -20.97 13.98
CA LEU A 67 -0.61 -20.98 12.61
C LEU A 67 -1.18 -22.26 11.98
N GLY A 68 -2.51 -22.31 11.84
CA GLY A 68 -3.21 -23.37 11.16
C GLY A 68 -2.49 -23.55 9.83
N ASP A 69 -2.16 -24.80 9.50
CA ASP A 69 -1.33 -25.18 8.35
C ASP A 69 -1.43 -24.13 7.22
N PRO A 70 -0.47 -23.20 7.09
CA PRO A 70 -0.60 -22.06 6.19
C PRO A 70 -0.67 -22.52 4.73
N ALA A 71 -0.31 -23.78 4.47
CA ALA A 71 -0.42 -24.42 3.18
C ALA A 71 -1.85 -24.89 2.87
N ARG A 72 -2.77 -25.01 3.83
CA ARG A 72 -4.15 -25.48 3.57
C ARG A 72 -4.95 -24.53 2.67
N PRO A 73 -5.04 -23.20 2.92
CA PRO A 73 -5.71 -22.29 1.98
C PRO A 73 -4.96 -22.20 0.64
N TRP A 74 -3.63 -22.26 0.64
CA TRP A 74 -2.80 -22.26 -0.57
C TRP A 74 -2.99 -23.51 -1.43
N ARG A 75 -3.19 -24.68 -0.81
CA ARG A 75 -3.49 -25.95 -1.50
C ARG A 75 -4.86 -25.93 -2.16
N PHE A 76 -5.86 -25.29 -1.55
CA PHE A 76 -7.16 -25.07 -2.20
C PHE A 76 -7.07 -24.04 -3.33
N ALA A 77 -6.29 -22.97 -3.15
CA ALA A 77 -6.06 -21.96 -4.18
C ALA A 77 -5.32 -22.52 -5.40
N THR A 78 -4.30 -23.36 -5.22
CA THR A 78 -3.60 -24.00 -6.34
C THR A 78 -4.49 -25.02 -7.05
N PHE A 79 -5.32 -25.78 -6.34
CA PHE A 79 -6.27 -26.70 -6.97
C PHE A 79 -7.34 -25.96 -7.79
N ALA A 80 -7.89 -24.86 -7.26
CA ALA A 80 -8.86 -24.01 -7.95
C ALA A 80 -8.25 -23.27 -9.16
N ALA A 81 -7.01 -22.80 -9.05
CA ALA A 81 -6.27 -22.19 -10.16
C ALA A 81 -6.00 -23.20 -11.28
N SER A 82 -5.74 -24.47 -10.93
CA SER A 82 -5.49 -25.55 -11.90
C SER A 82 -6.73 -25.89 -12.74
N THR A 83 -7.93 -25.89 -12.14
CA THR A 83 -9.20 -26.09 -12.85
C THR A 83 -9.56 -24.91 -13.75
N VAL A 84 -9.31 -23.68 -13.31
CA VAL A 84 -9.52 -22.48 -14.14
C VAL A 84 -8.55 -22.44 -15.32
N ALA A 85 -7.27 -22.79 -15.12
CA ALA A 85 -6.29 -22.87 -16.19
C ALA A 85 -6.62 -23.95 -17.23
N ALA A 86 -7.10 -25.13 -16.78
CA ALA A 86 -7.55 -26.19 -17.68
C ALA A 86 -8.81 -25.79 -18.48
N ALA A 87 -9.74 -25.04 -17.86
CA ALA A 87 -10.93 -24.52 -18.54
C ALA A 87 -10.59 -23.43 -19.58
N LEU A 88 -9.64 -22.54 -19.25
CA LEU A 88 -9.16 -21.51 -20.19
C LEU A 88 -8.38 -22.12 -21.36
N LEU A 89 -7.55 -23.15 -21.10
CA LEU A 89 -6.86 -23.88 -22.16
C LEU A 89 -7.85 -24.62 -23.06
N GLY A 90 -8.92 -25.21 -22.49
CA GLY A 90 -10.04 -25.77 -23.24
C GLY A 90 -10.72 -24.74 -24.15
N VAL A 91 -11.02 -23.54 -23.65
CA VAL A 91 -11.65 -22.46 -24.43
C VAL A 91 -10.76 -21.97 -25.59
N ILE A 92 -9.43 -22.00 -25.43
CA ILE A 92 -8.49 -21.58 -26.48
C ILE A 92 -8.33 -22.68 -27.55
N VAL A 93 -8.22 -23.95 -27.14
CA VAL A 93 -8.04 -25.09 -28.05
C VAL A 93 -9.32 -25.44 -28.82
N LEU A 94 -10.50 -25.19 -28.25
CA LEU A 94 -11.80 -25.45 -28.87
C LEU A 94 -12.36 -24.25 -29.66
N ARG A 95 -11.61 -23.15 -29.84
CA ARG A 95 -12.05 -22.08 -30.74
C ARG A 95 -12.00 -22.57 -32.19
N PRO A 96 -13.14 -22.64 -32.92
CA PRO A 96 -13.08 -22.89 -34.34
C PRO A 96 -12.51 -21.64 -35.02
N GLU A 97 -11.36 -21.80 -35.66
CA GLU A 97 -10.82 -20.86 -36.65
C GLU A 97 -11.83 -20.72 -37.80
N GLY A 98 -12.45 -19.55 -37.93
CA GLY A 98 -13.23 -19.21 -39.12
C GLY A 98 -14.63 -18.69 -38.84
N GLY A 99 -14.80 -17.39 -39.03
CA GLY A 99 -16.11 -16.75 -39.09
C GLY A 99 -16.00 -15.24 -39.06
N VAL A 100 -16.03 -14.62 -40.23
CA VAL A 100 -16.32 -13.18 -40.38
C VAL A 100 -17.54 -12.85 -39.52
N PRO A 101 -17.52 -11.83 -38.64
CA PRO A 101 -18.67 -11.53 -37.81
C PRO A 101 -19.86 -11.13 -38.70
N PRO A 102 -21.06 -11.72 -38.53
CA PRO A 102 -22.25 -11.18 -39.15
C PRO A 102 -22.58 -9.81 -38.53
N PRO A 103 -23.20 -8.88 -39.27
CA PRO A 103 -23.65 -7.63 -38.68
C PRO A 103 -24.80 -7.94 -37.72
N ALA A 104 -24.53 -7.79 -36.42
CA ALA A 104 -25.50 -7.98 -35.34
C ALA A 104 -25.98 -6.62 -34.80
N PRO A 105 -27.22 -6.56 -34.27
CA PRO A 105 -28.16 -5.47 -34.56
C PRO A 105 -28.01 -4.25 -33.65
N GLN A 106 -28.31 -3.07 -34.19
CA GLN A 106 -28.59 -1.85 -33.42
C GLN A 106 -29.95 -1.98 -32.72
N VAL A 107 -29.98 -2.28 -31.41
CA VAL A 107 -30.84 -1.70 -30.33
C VAL A 107 -30.33 -2.34 -29.03
N ALA A 108 -29.98 -1.68 -27.92
CA ALA A 108 -30.31 -0.37 -27.40
C ALA A 108 -29.05 0.30 -26.83
N THR A 109 -28.97 1.63 -26.97
CA THR A 109 -28.04 2.50 -26.26
C THR A 109 -28.12 2.20 -24.76
N ALA A 110 -27.15 1.45 -24.23
CA ALA A 110 -26.83 1.57 -22.81
C ALA A 110 -26.59 3.06 -22.54
N PRO A 111 -27.15 3.66 -21.47
CA PRO A 111 -26.79 5.03 -21.14
C PRO A 111 -25.27 5.06 -21.07
N ALA A 112 -24.64 5.96 -21.84
CA ALA A 112 -23.20 6.12 -21.83
C ALA A 112 -22.79 6.20 -20.36
N ALA A 113 -21.95 5.29 -19.89
CA ALA A 113 -21.49 5.34 -18.52
C ALA A 113 -20.74 6.65 -18.35
N HIS A 114 -21.38 7.58 -17.66
CA HIS A 114 -20.95 8.97 -17.52
C HIS A 114 -19.99 9.15 -16.34
N MET A 115 -19.87 8.12 -15.50
CA MET A 115 -18.95 8.09 -14.38
C MET A 115 -17.69 7.35 -14.78
N MET A 116 -16.56 7.96 -14.44
CA MET A 116 -15.25 7.39 -14.66
C MET A 116 -14.43 7.48 -13.39
N VAL A 117 -13.52 6.53 -13.21
CA VAL A 117 -12.66 6.44 -12.05
C VAL A 117 -11.21 6.19 -12.44
N ALA A 118 -10.29 6.71 -11.65
CA ALA A 118 -8.88 6.36 -11.72
C ALA A 118 -8.29 6.27 -10.31
N ALA A 119 -7.44 5.26 -10.09
CA ALA A 119 -6.58 5.19 -8.93
C ALA A 119 -5.15 5.45 -9.40
N LEU A 120 -4.53 6.50 -8.87
CA LEU A 120 -3.15 6.87 -9.16
C LEU A 120 -2.28 6.33 -8.04
N THR A 121 -1.33 5.49 -8.42
CA THR A 121 -0.39 4.85 -7.50
C THR A 121 0.98 5.54 -7.57
N PRO A 122 1.69 5.63 -6.44
CA PRO A 122 3.03 6.18 -6.38
C PRO A 122 4.01 5.31 -7.16
N LYS A 123 5.00 5.94 -7.78
CA LYS A 123 6.18 5.25 -8.32
C LYS A 123 7.04 4.68 -7.21
N GLU A 124 7.19 5.43 -6.12
CA GLU A 124 7.98 5.10 -4.93
C GLU A 124 7.26 5.64 -3.68
N GLY A 125 7.35 4.93 -2.56
CA GLY A 125 6.71 5.32 -1.30
C GLY A 125 5.27 4.81 -1.13
N ALA A 126 4.53 5.47 -0.22
CA ALA A 126 3.16 5.12 0.16
C ALA A 126 2.18 6.25 -0.22
N GLY A 127 0.88 5.92 -0.19
CA GLY A 127 -0.21 6.85 -0.53
C GLY A 127 -0.87 6.55 -1.88
N THR A 128 -2.02 7.15 -2.16
CA THR A 128 -2.72 7.04 -3.45
C THR A 128 -3.56 8.30 -3.71
N VAL A 129 -3.93 8.54 -4.97
CA VAL A 129 -4.96 9.53 -5.31
C VAL A 129 -6.08 8.82 -6.06
N THR A 130 -7.30 8.89 -5.52
CA THR A 130 -8.49 8.41 -6.24
C THR A 130 -9.18 9.58 -6.90
N ILE A 131 -9.60 9.37 -8.15
CA ILE A 131 -10.28 10.37 -8.97
C ILE A 131 -11.61 9.78 -9.40
N THR A 132 -12.68 10.55 -9.25
CA THR A 132 -13.99 10.28 -9.86
C THR A 132 -14.34 11.44 -10.79
N TYR A 133 -14.89 11.14 -11.95
CA TYR A 133 -15.26 12.12 -12.95
C TYR A 133 -16.66 11.83 -13.50
N ASP A 134 -17.54 12.83 -13.41
CA ASP A 134 -18.84 12.84 -14.07
C ASP A 134 -18.72 13.67 -15.36
N ASP A 135 -18.79 13.01 -16.52
CA ASP A 135 -18.70 13.64 -17.84
C ASP A 135 -19.89 14.58 -18.14
N ARG A 136 -21.08 14.29 -17.62
CA ARG A 136 -22.27 15.14 -17.86
C ARG A 136 -22.11 16.50 -17.20
N GLU A 137 -21.70 16.49 -15.94
CA GLU A 137 -21.48 17.72 -15.16
C GLU A 137 -20.10 18.33 -15.44
N GLY A 138 -19.18 17.53 -15.98
CA GLY A 138 -17.75 17.84 -16.02
C GLY A 138 -17.16 17.98 -14.63
N ARG A 139 -17.72 17.27 -13.64
CA ARG A 139 -17.35 17.39 -12.24
C ARG A 139 -16.33 16.32 -11.88
N MET A 140 -15.15 16.75 -11.42
CA MET A 140 -14.07 15.86 -10.99
C MET A 140 -13.87 16.00 -9.48
N THR A 141 -13.86 14.89 -8.77
CA THR A 141 -13.47 14.84 -7.35
C THR A 141 -12.16 14.08 -7.22
N VAL A 142 -11.16 14.73 -6.64
CA VAL A 142 -9.82 14.21 -6.38
C VAL A 142 -9.69 13.99 -4.88
N THR A 143 -9.35 12.77 -4.47
CA THR A 143 -9.21 12.36 -3.06
C THR A 143 -7.81 11.77 -2.85
N PRO A 144 -6.87 12.57 -2.33
CA PRO A 144 -5.57 12.08 -1.88
C PRO A 144 -5.71 11.26 -0.59
N VAL A 145 -4.89 10.24 -0.45
CA VAL A 145 -4.76 9.44 0.78
C VAL A 145 -3.28 9.30 1.10
N ALA A 146 -2.86 9.81 2.27
CA ALA A 146 -1.49 9.73 2.77
C ALA A 146 -0.42 10.22 1.77
N MET A 147 -0.74 11.25 0.98
CA MET A 147 0.23 11.93 0.11
C MET A 147 1.08 12.92 0.93
N ASP A 148 2.38 12.87 0.75
CA ASP A 148 3.33 13.89 1.21
C ASP A 148 3.88 14.65 -0.01
N PRO A 149 3.57 15.94 -0.17
CA PRO A 149 4.06 16.73 -1.29
C PRO A 149 5.48 17.27 -1.07
N HIS A 150 6.11 17.02 0.09
CA HIS A 150 7.48 17.45 0.41
C HIS A 150 7.71 18.96 0.16
N GLY A 151 6.75 19.80 0.57
CA GLY A 151 6.82 21.26 0.40
C GLY A 151 6.57 21.77 -1.03
N HIS A 152 6.21 20.89 -1.97
CA HIS A 152 5.87 21.25 -3.36
C HIS A 152 4.36 21.33 -3.55
N THR A 153 3.94 21.79 -4.73
CA THR A 153 2.52 21.88 -5.11
C THR A 153 2.15 20.70 -6.01
N PRO A 154 1.26 19.79 -5.58
CA PRO A 154 0.84 18.70 -6.44
C PRO A 154 -0.08 19.20 -7.56
N GLU A 155 0.25 18.87 -8.80
CA GLU A 155 -0.55 19.23 -9.98
C GLU A 155 -1.01 17.98 -10.73
N LEU A 156 -2.29 17.96 -11.11
CA LEU A 156 -2.91 16.85 -11.82
C LEU A 156 -2.87 17.10 -13.33
N TRP A 157 -2.56 16.06 -14.08
CA TRP A 157 -2.43 16.08 -15.54
C TRP A 157 -3.25 14.97 -16.18
N VAL A 158 -3.79 15.25 -17.36
CA VAL A 158 -4.23 14.22 -18.31
C VAL A 158 -3.20 14.05 -19.42
N ILE A 159 -2.86 12.81 -19.73
CA ILE A 159 -1.95 12.42 -20.80
C ILE A 159 -2.79 11.59 -21.79
N PRO A 160 -3.26 12.21 -22.90
CA PRO A 160 -4.02 11.53 -23.94
C PRO A 160 -3.12 10.62 -24.78
N ALA A 161 -3.71 9.96 -25.78
CA ALA A 161 -2.97 9.12 -26.74
C ALA A 161 -1.91 9.88 -27.55
N ASP A 162 -1.99 11.21 -27.63
CA ASP A 162 -0.94 12.05 -28.25
C ASP A 162 0.32 12.18 -27.38
N GLY A 163 0.29 11.64 -26.16
CA GLY A 163 1.41 11.64 -25.20
C GLY A 163 1.73 13.02 -24.61
N LYS A 164 0.93 14.06 -24.88
CA LYS A 164 1.19 15.42 -24.43
C LYS A 164 0.40 15.72 -23.16
N PRO A 165 1.06 15.92 -22.00
CA PRO A 165 0.36 16.26 -20.77
C PRO A 165 -0.42 17.57 -20.91
N ARG A 166 -1.59 17.62 -20.26
CA ARG A 166 -2.37 18.85 -20.12
C ARG A 166 -2.81 18.99 -18.68
N SER A 167 -2.54 20.14 -18.09
CA SER A 167 -2.90 20.41 -16.69
C SER A 167 -4.41 20.38 -16.53
N LEU A 168 -4.86 19.72 -15.46
CA LEU A 168 -6.20 19.78 -14.91
C LEU A 168 -6.25 20.68 -13.66
N GLY A 169 -5.09 21.19 -13.22
CA GLY A 169 -4.94 22.12 -12.12
C GLY A 169 -4.27 21.51 -10.88
N VAL A 170 -3.95 22.42 -9.96
CA VAL A 170 -3.38 22.09 -8.65
C VAL A 170 -4.43 21.38 -7.79
N ILE A 171 -4.00 20.33 -7.10
CA ILE A 171 -4.83 19.56 -6.18
C ILE A 171 -4.40 19.81 -4.72
N ALA A 172 -5.29 19.54 -3.77
CA ALA A 172 -4.88 19.52 -2.36
C ALA A 172 -4.07 18.25 -2.09
N ALA A 173 -3.11 18.32 -1.17
CA ALA A 173 -2.31 17.14 -0.79
C ALA A 173 -3.01 16.25 0.25
N HIS A 174 -3.95 16.79 1.02
CA HIS A 174 -4.52 16.11 2.19
C HIS A 174 -6.05 16.02 2.18
N ASP A 175 -6.72 16.96 1.51
CA ASP A 175 -8.18 17.04 1.50
C ASP A 175 -8.77 16.63 0.15
N ALA A 176 -9.95 16.03 0.17
CA ALA A 176 -10.71 15.83 -1.05
C ALA A 176 -11.15 17.18 -1.62
N ARG A 177 -10.91 17.40 -2.93
CA ARG A 177 -11.40 18.58 -3.65
C ARG A 177 -12.24 18.18 -4.84
N THR A 178 -13.32 18.95 -5.06
CA THR A 178 -14.13 18.88 -6.27
C THR A 178 -13.87 20.10 -7.14
N MET A 179 -13.70 19.88 -8.44
CA MET A 179 -13.45 20.91 -9.44
C MET A 179 -14.30 20.67 -10.68
N ILE A 180 -14.56 21.74 -11.43
CA ILE A 180 -15.21 21.66 -12.75
C ILE A 180 -14.12 21.65 -13.81
N VAL A 181 -14.08 20.57 -14.59
CA VAL A 181 -13.15 20.42 -15.71
C VAL A 181 -13.61 21.34 -16.84
N ALA A 182 -12.72 22.23 -17.28
CA ALA A 182 -12.99 23.13 -18.37
C ALA A 182 -13.29 22.35 -19.67
N GLY A 183 -14.22 22.87 -20.47
CA GLY A 183 -14.80 22.15 -21.62
C GLY A 183 -13.76 21.58 -22.60
N GLY A 184 -12.65 22.28 -22.82
CA GLY A 184 -11.58 21.83 -23.72
C GLY A 184 -10.80 20.60 -23.24
N HIS A 185 -10.83 20.30 -21.94
CA HIS A 185 -10.15 19.12 -21.37
C HIS A 185 -11.04 17.90 -21.25
N ARG A 186 -12.37 18.05 -21.28
CA ARG A 186 -13.33 16.94 -21.11
C ARG A 186 -13.14 15.81 -22.13
N PRO A 187 -12.94 16.08 -23.43
CA PRO A 187 -12.73 15.01 -24.42
C PRO A 187 -11.45 14.19 -24.19
N LEU A 188 -10.52 14.71 -23.39
CA LEU A 188 -9.26 14.04 -23.08
C LEU A 188 -9.43 13.02 -21.93
N LEU A 189 -10.48 13.18 -21.12
CA LEU A 189 -10.83 12.30 -20.01
C LEU A 189 -11.72 11.17 -20.51
N SER A 190 -11.20 10.37 -21.44
CA SER A 190 -11.89 9.21 -22.02
C SER A 190 -11.36 7.90 -21.42
N GLY A 191 -12.11 6.80 -21.61
CA GLY A 191 -11.69 5.50 -21.10
C GLY A 191 -10.32 5.13 -21.67
N GLY A 192 -9.36 4.81 -20.79
CA GLY A 192 -7.97 4.53 -21.14
C GLY A 192 -7.03 5.76 -21.11
N ALA A 193 -7.54 6.97 -20.87
CA ALA A 193 -6.68 8.14 -20.67
C ALA A 193 -5.79 7.96 -19.44
N THR A 194 -4.53 8.35 -19.55
CA THR A 194 -3.59 8.30 -18.41
C THR A 194 -3.70 9.59 -17.61
N LEU A 195 -3.78 9.48 -16.29
CA LEU A 195 -3.66 10.60 -15.36
C LEU A 195 -2.34 10.51 -14.62
N ALA A 196 -1.78 11.67 -14.30
CA ALA A 196 -0.51 11.79 -13.60
C ALA A 196 -0.53 12.92 -12.58
N VAL A 197 0.22 12.77 -11.49
CA VAL A 197 0.49 13.84 -10.52
C VAL A 197 1.98 14.13 -10.50
N SER A 198 2.34 15.41 -10.64
CA SER A 198 3.70 15.90 -10.44
C SER A 198 3.79 16.81 -9.23
N LEU A 199 5.01 16.97 -8.71
CA LEU A 199 5.32 17.91 -7.63
C LEU A 199 5.98 19.17 -8.20
N GLU A 200 5.22 20.25 -8.29
CA GLU A 200 5.60 21.50 -8.95
C GLU A 200 6.06 22.58 -7.94
N PRO A 201 6.69 23.68 -8.40
CA PRO A 201 6.93 24.86 -7.57
C PRO A 201 5.64 25.44 -6.98
N GLU A 202 5.77 26.39 -6.06
CA GLU A 202 4.63 27.11 -5.47
C GLU A 202 3.73 27.70 -6.57
N GLY A 203 2.45 27.35 -6.55
CA GLY A 203 1.46 27.79 -7.54
C GLY A 203 1.28 26.87 -8.75
N GLY A 204 2.08 25.81 -8.88
CA GLY A 204 2.01 24.85 -9.99
C GLY A 204 3.02 25.12 -11.10
N SER A 205 2.87 24.44 -12.24
CA SER A 205 3.74 24.57 -13.39
C SER A 205 3.63 25.95 -14.05
N PRO A 206 4.74 26.69 -14.24
CA PRO A 206 4.74 27.96 -14.95
C PRO A 206 4.70 27.80 -16.48
N THR A 207 4.90 26.58 -17.00
CA THR A 207 5.09 26.33 -18.44
C THR A 207 3.88 25.67 -19.12
N GLY A 208 2.91 25.20 -18.32
CA GLY A 208 1.81 24.38 -18.83
C GLY A 208 2.23 22.95 -19.18
N GLN A 209 3.41 22.52 -18.74
CA GLN A 209 3.91 21.14 -18.78
C GLN A 209 4.50 20.75 -17.41
N PRO A 210 4.56 19.46 -17.04
CA PRO A 210 5.19 19.08 -15.78
C PRO A 210 6.63 19.59 -15.70
N THR A 211 6.96 20.42 -14.71
CA THR A 211 8.34 20.92 -14.48
C THR A 211 9.05 20.17 -13.37
N GLY A 212 8.29 19.53 -12.48
CA GLY A 212 8.82 18.65 -11.43
C GLY A 212 8.64 17.15 -11.71
N PRO A 213 9.07 16.30 -10.77
CA PRO A 213 8.96 14.86 -10.91
C PRO A 213 7.50 14.41 -10.92
N VAL A 214 7.16 13.53 -11.87
CA VAL A 214 5.87 12.81 -11.87
C VAL A 214 5.96 11.67 -10.84
N VAL A 215 5.18 11.78 -9.76
CA VAL A 215 5.23 10.89 -8.60
C VAL A 215 4.15 9.82 -8.61
N MET A 216 3.01 10.06 -9.26
CA MET A 216 1.91 9.09 -9.35
C MET A 216 1.31 9.04 -10.75
N THR A 217 0.82 7.86 -11.15
CA THR A 217 0.12 7.66 -12.44
C THR A 217 -1.00 6.63 -12.31
N GLY A 218 -2.00 6.72 -13.17
CA GLY A 218 -3.12 5.78 -13.24
C GLY A 218 -3.88 5.91 -14.55
N THR A 219 -4.75 4.95 -14.87
CA THR A 219 -5.59 4.99 -16.08
C THR A 219 -7.05 5.18 -15.72
N MET A 220 -7.74 6.02 -16.49
CA MET A 220 -9.19 6.21 -16.33
C MET A 220 -9.94 5.00 -16.88
N SER A 221 -10.91 4.53 -16.10
CA SER A 221 -11.82 3.46 -16.49
C SER A 221 -13.26 3.93 -16.40
N ILE A 222 -14.08 3.50 -17.35
CA ILE A 222 -15.53 3.70 -17.33
C ILE A 222 -16.12 2.73 -16.30
N VAL A 223 -17.06 3.21 -15.47
CA VAL A 223 -17.76 2.40 -14.45
C VAL A 223 -19.06 1.84 -14.98
#